data_AF-A0A167DEY9-F1
#
_entry.id   AF-A0A167DEY9-F1
#
_cell.length_a   1.000
_cell.length_b   1.000
_cell.length_c   1.000
_cell.angle_alpha   90.00
_cell.angle_beta   90.00
_cell.angle_gamma   90.00
#
_symmetry.space_group_name_H-M   'P 1'
#
loop_
_entity.id
_entity.type
_entity.pdbx_description
1 polymer ?
#
loop_
_entity_poly.entity_id
_entity_poly.type
_entity_poly.pdbx_seq_one_letter_code
_entity_poly.pdbx_strand_id
1 'polypeptide(L)'
;MYFVLRVIRGFCGFVFALQALHVVQSIVWLLSNGTSGVDIGKFMALLLIKVIVLAISGALFFGLRWLINRLHSKMKGCPHPSLAEKRWAL
;
A
#
# COMPACT_ATOMS: atom_id res chain seq x y z
N MET A 1 16.82 17.10 -2.32
CA MET A 1 16.15 16.77 -1.05
C MET A 1 14.94 15.82 -1.19
N TYR A 2 14.06 15.96 -2.18
CA TYR A 2 12.87 15.08 -2.31
C TYR A 2 13.11 13.70 -2.97
N PHE A 3 14.34 13.40 -3.41
CA PHE A 3 14.66 12.15 -4.11
C PHE A 3 14.53 10.92 -3.21
N VAL A 4 15.05 11.00 -1.97
CA VAL A 4 14.97 9.91 -0.99
C VAL A 4 13.51 9.58 -0.64
N LEU A 5 12.65 10.59 -0.43
CA LEU A 5 11.22 10.36 -0.17
C LEU A 5 10.49 9.75 -1.39
N ARG A 6 10.93 10.02 -2.62
CA ARG A 6 10.38 9.38 -3.82
C ARG A 6 10.80 7.91 -3.94
N VAL A 7 12.05 7.59 -3.61
CA VAL A 7 12.55 6.20 -3.59
C VAL A 7 11.83 5.40 -2.51
N ILE A 8 11.68 5.95 -1.30
CA ILE A 8 10.94 5.30 -0.19
C ILE A 8 9.47 5.09 -0.59
N ARG A 9 8.85 6.05 -1.29
CA ARG A 9 7.49 5.86 -1.82
C ARG A 9 7.43 4.72 -2.83
N GLY A 10 8.38 4.67 -3.77
CA GLY A 10 8.48 3.58 -4.74
C GLY A 10 8.65 2.22 -4.07
N PHE A 11 9.51 2.14 -3.06
CA PHE A 11 9.74 0.92 -2.28
C PHE A 11 8.49 0.49 -1.48
N CYS A 12 7.79 1.45 -0.86
CA CYS A 12 6.55 1.19 -0.16
C CYS A 12 5.43 0.71 -1.11
N GLY A 13 5.35 1.29 -2.31
CA GLY A 13 4.43 0.84 -3.35
C GLY A 13 4.77 -0.56 -3.88
N PHE A 14 6.06 -0.89 -4.00
CA PHE A 14 6.52 -2.21 -4.39
C PHE A 14 6.17 -3.29 -3.34
N VAL A 15 6.41 -3.00 -2.06
CA VAL A 15 6.00 -3.87 -0.95
C VAL A 15 4.49 -4.06 -0.94
N PHE A 16 3.71 -2.99 -1.13
CA PHE A 16 2.25 -3.07 -1.23
C PHE A 16 1.79 -3.96 -2.39
N ALA A 17 2.41 -3.85 -3.58
CA ALA A 17 2.09 -4.69 -4.72
C ALA A 17 2.39 -6.18 -4.45
N LEU A 18 3.51 -6.50 -3.81
CA LEU A 18 3.82 -7.87 -3.39
C LEU A 18 2.80 -8.39 -2.36
N GLN A 19 2.41 -7.57 -1.39
CA GLN A 19 1.37 -7.91 -0.43
C GLN A 19 0.02 -8.19 -1.13
N ALA A 20 -0.35 -7.38 -2.11
CA ALA A 20 -1.58 -7.55 -2.88
C ALA A 20 -1.58 -8.86 -3.67
N LEU A 21 -0.47 -9.22 -4.32
CA LEU A 21 -0.32 -10.51 -5.00
C LEU A 21 -0.47 -11.69 -4.03
N HIS A 22 0.12 -11.60 -2.83
CA HIS A 22 -0.02 -12.63 -1.81
C HIS A 22 -1.46 -12.77 -1.29
N VAL A 23 -2.22 -11.68 -1.21
CA VAL A 23 -3.64 -11.70 -0.82
C VAL A 23 -4.48 -12.34 -1.94
N VAL A 24 -4.29 -11.93 -3.19
CA VAL A 24 -4.98 -12.52 -4.35
C VAL A 24 -4.69 -14.02 -4.43
N GLN A 25 -3.43 -14.44 -4.30
CA GLN A 25 -3.06 -15.85 -4.31
C GLN A 25 -3.74 -16.63 -3.16
N SER A 26 -3.84 -16.05 -1.96
CA SER A 26 -4.54 -16.70 -0.84
C SER A 26 -6.05 -16.81 -1.06
N ILE A 27 -6.67 -15.86 -1.75
CA ILE A 27 -8.10 -15.90 -2.10
C ILE A 27 -8.33 -16.93 -3.22
N VAL A 28 -7.49 -16.95 -4.25
CA VAL A 28 -7.56 -17.96 -5.33
C VAL A 28 -7.40 -19.36 -4.77
N TRP A 29 -6.46 -19.56 -3.84
CA TRP A 29 -6.25 -20.84 -3.17
C TRP A 29 -7.47 -21.24 -2.32
N LEU A 30 -8.13 -20.29 -1.64
CA LEU A 30 -9.35 -20.53 -0.89
C LEU A 30 -10.51 -20.94 -1.82
N LEU A 31 -10.60 -20.33 -3.01
CA LEU A 31 -11.63 -20.61 -3.99
C LEU A 31 -11.41 -21.96 -4.70
N SER A 32 -10.16 -22.37 -4.92
CA SER A 32 -9.81 -23.58 -5.66
C SER A 32 -9.73 -24.84 -4.80
N ASN A 33 -9.29 -24.74 -3.54
CA ASN A 33 -9.07 -25.90 -2.67
C ASN A 33 -10.20 -26.12 -1.65
N GLY A 34 -11.45 -25.92 -2.10
CA GLY A 34 -12.66 -26.12 -1.31
C GLY A 34 -12.53 -27.25 -0.28
N THR A 35 -12.38 -26.84 0.98
CA THR A 35 -12.70 -27.63 2.18
C THR A 35 -12.11 -29.03 2.27
N SER A 36 -10.83 -29.23 1.91
CA SER A 36 -10.17 -30.54 2.06
C SER A 36 -8.98 -30.46 3.01
N GLY A 37 -9.23 -30.67 4.31
CA GLY A 37 -8.22 -31.06 5.30
C GLY A 37 -7.34 -29.96 5.94
N VAL A 38 -7.54 -28.69 5.60
CA VAL A 38 -6.77 -27.58 6.21
C VAL A 38 -7.59 -26.91 7.31
N ASP A 39 -6.97 -26.64 8.47
CA ASP A 39 -7.53 -25.84 9.57
C ASP A 39 -7.99 -24.46 9.05
N ILE A 40 -9.25 -24.37 8.63
CA ILE A 40 -9.86 -23.16 8.06
C ILE A 40 -9.67 -21.96 9.00
N GLY A 41 -9.70 -22.19 10.32
CA GLY A 41 -9.49 -21.16 11.33
C GLY A 41 -8.09 -20.52 11.28
N LYS A 42 -7.02 -21.32 11.11
CA LYS A 42 -5.65 -20.80 10.99
C LYS A 42 -5.45 -20.04 9.68
N PHE A 43 -6.04 -20.54 8.60
CA PHE A 43 -5.95 -19.89 7.29
C PHE A 43 -6.68 -18.55 7.28
N MET A 44 -7.87 -18.47 7.88
CA MET A 44 -8.62 -17.21 8.03
C MET A 44 -7.90 -16.20 8.91
N ALA A 45 -7.28 -16.63 10.01
CA ALA A 45 -6.48 -15.73 10.86
C ALA A 45 -5.28 -15.14 10.09
N LEU A 46 -4.57 -15.95 9.31
CA LEU A 46 -3.46 -15.48 8.46
C LEU A 46 -3.93 -14.54 7.35
N LEU A 47 -5.09 -14.80 6.75
CA LEU A 47 -5.67 -13.95 5.72
C LEU A 47 -6.06 -12.58 6.30
N LEU A 48 -6.67 -12.56 7.49
CA LEU A 48 -7.04 -11.33 8.18
C LEU A 48 -5.82 -10.48 8.55
N ILE A 49 -4.75 -11.10 9.06
CA ILE A 49 -3.48 -10.41 9.31
C ILE A 49 -2.91 -9.82 8.02
N LYS A 50 -2.93 -10.58 6.91
CA LYS A 50 -2.46 -10.08 5.60
C LYS A 50 -3.28 -8.88 5.11
N VAL A 51 -4.60 -8.89 5.31
CA VAL A 51 -5.48 -7.76 4.97
C VAL A 51 -5.15 -6.53 5.81
N ILE A 52 -4.90 -6.70 7.12
CA ILE A 52 -4.48 -5.59 7.99
C ILE A 52 -3.13 -5.01 7.53
N VAL A 53 -2.15 -5.86 7.23
CA VAL A 53 -0.83 -5.43 6.74
C VAL A 53 -0.95 -4.73 5.38
N LEU A 54 -1.84 -5.20 4.50
CA LEU A 54 -2.15 -4.55 3.24
C LEU A 54 -2.79 -3.17 3.46
N ALA A 55 -3.73 -3.04 4.40
CA ALA A 55 -4.34 -1.76 4.76
C ALA A 55 -3.30 -0.77 5.32
N ILE A 56 -2.40 -1.24 6.22
CA ILE A 56 -1.34 -0.41 6.80
C ILE A 56 -0.34 0.04 5.72
N SER A 57 0.11 -0.87 4.87
CA SER A 57 1.06 -0.54 3.79
C SER A 57 0.45 0.39 2.74
N GLY A 58 -0.83 0.20 2.42
CA GLY A 58 -1.60 1.14 1.59
C GLY A 58 -1.71 2.52 2.23
N ALA A 59 -2.11 2.58 3.51
CA ALA A 59 -2.18 3.82 4.26
C ALA A 59 -0.82 4.54 4.34
N LEU A 60 0.29 3.80 4.46
CA LEU A 60 1.65 4.35 4.43
C LEU A 60 2.00 4.94 3.06
N PHE A 61 1.61 4.28 1.96
CA PHE A 61 1.84 4.77 0.61
C PHE A 61 1.06 6.07 0.31
N PHE A 62 -0.22 6.12 0.70
CA PHE A 62 -1.03 7.34 0.59
C PHE A 62 -0.60 8.43 1.58
N GLY A 63 -0.20 8.04 2.79
CA GLY A 63 0.28 8.95 3.83
C GLY A 63 1.60 9.64 3.45
N LEU A 64 2.55 8.92 2.85
CA LEU A 64 3.78 9.51 2.32
C LEU A 64 3.49 10.55 1.24
N ARG A 65 2.48 10.32 0.39
CA ARG A 65 2.06 11.29 -0.62
C ARG A 65 1.58 12.59 0.02
N TRP A 66 0.70 12.48 1.02
CA TRP A 66 0.20 13.64 1.75
C TRP A 66 1.32 14.39 2.48
N LEU A 67 2.23 13.65 3.13
CA LEU A 67 3.36 14.22 3.86
C LEU A 67 4.32 14.99 2.95
N ILE A 68 4.65 14.45 1.77
CA ILE A 68 5.49 15.12 0.77
C ILE A 68 4.84 16.43 0.31
N ASN A 69 3.53 16.41 0.04
CA ASN A 69 2.81 17.60 -0.42
C ASN A 69 2.74 18.67 0.68
N ARG A 70 2.47 18.25 1.92
CA ARG A 70 2.42 19.13 3.10
C ARG A 70 3.78 19.77 3.40
N LEU A 71 4.86 19.00 3.34
CA LEU A 71 6.23 19.52 3.50
C LEU A 71 6.58 20.52 2.41
N HIS A 72 6.27 20.22 1.15
CA HIS A 72 6.58 21.12 0.04
C HIS A 72 5.79 22.42 0.10
N SER A 73 4.49 22.32 0.41
CA SER A 73 3.61 23.48 0.59
C SER A 73 4.06 24.36 1.76
N LYS A 74 4.52 23.77 2.88
CA LYS A 74 5.09 24.54 4.00
C LYS A 74 6.41 25.24 3.64
N MET A 75 7.25 24.64 2.80
CA MET A 75 8.57 25.21 2.47
C MET A 75 8.53 26.23 1.32
N LYS A 76 7.65 26.05 0.34
CA LYS A 76 7.63 26.87 -0.89
C LYS A 76 6.32 27.62 -1.14
N GLY A 77 5.31 27.45 -0.29
CA GLY A 77 3.99 28.07 -0.45
C GLY A 77 3.15 27.48 -1.60
N CYS A 78 3.73 26.64 -2.46
CA CYS A 78 3.05 26.03 -3.61
C CYS A 78 3.06 24.49 -3.49
N PRO A 79 2.03 23.80 -4.00
CA PRO A 79 2.07 22.34 -4.13
C PRO A 79 3.24 21.91 -5.02
N HIS A 80 3.85 20.76 -4.70
CA HIS A 80 4.99 20.25 -5.45
C HIS A 80 4.61 20.10 -6.95
N PRO A 81 5.41 20.55 -7.93
CA PRO A 81 5.02 20.61 -9.35
C PRO A 81 4.53 19.26 -9.92
N SER A 82 5.18 18.14 -9.56
CA SER A 82 4.71 16.79 -9.95
C SER A 82 3.40 16.30 -9.32
N LEU A 83 2.88 17.00 -8.30
CA LEU A 83 1.59 16.76 -7.64
C LEU A 83 0.55 17.80 -8.09
N ALA A 84 0.99 19.01 -8.44
CA ALA A 84 0.13 20.09 -8.94
C ALA A 84 -0.39 19.84 -10.37
N GLU A 85 0.38 19.15 -11.21
CA GLU A 85 0.02 18.85 -12.61
C GLU A 85 -1.14 17.85 -12.74
N LYS A 86 -1.40 17.05 -11.70
CA LYS A 86 -2.41 16.01 -11.69
C LYS A 86 -3.44 16.35 -10.62
N ARG A 87 -4.62 16.84 -11.02
CA ARG A 87 -5.72 17.24 -10.11
C ARG A 87 -6.19 16.11 -9.18
N TRP A 88 -6.05 14.86 -9.63
CA TRP A 88 -6.30 13.63 -8.87
C TRP A 88 -5.14 13.25 -7.93
N ALA A 89 -4.12 14.11 -7.83
CA ALA A 89 -2.92 13.92 -7.05
C ALA A 89 -2.73 14.87 -5.88
N LEU A 90 -3.63 15.84 -5.74
CA LEU A 90 -3.81 16.67 -4.56
C LEU A 90 -4.64 15.94 -3.51
#